data_AF-A0A843E7D9-F1
#
_entry.id   AF-A0A843E7D9-F1
#
_cell.length_a   1.000
_cell.length_b   1.000
_cell.length_c   1.000
_cell.angle_alpha   90.00
_cell.angle_beta   90.00
_cell.angle_gamma   90.00
#
_symmetry.space_group_name_H-M   'P 1'
#
loop_
_entity.id
_entity.type
_entity.pdbx_description
1 polymer ?
#
loop_
_entity_poly.entity_id
_entity_poly.type
_entity_poly.pdbx_seq_one_letter_code
_entity_poly.pdbx_strand_id
1 'polypeptide(L)'
;VVVLDHHTIISDAKRICYANPHLYGIDGMTSGCGATMALLFSVTKNERNGDLGQVAFAGIAGDRQHINGLSGLNTYLLEQGKKRGFVEEMPGSLIPAGDLMTQLFLTTDPYIRGVSGNEAGVAKLLDDAGIDRGKSYMDLNEDEKRKLSSLIAVRLTEQGMLESSLNEIARTRYFLTGFKMDAEYLSSVLNSCGRAGFGGMGISAGMGDVKSIELGAKLMNDSNRDVVLNMVELDKKGLNQRNHFQWFDSTDSGFTGMLCGIAMQCIGDPDKPTIGMNQSKDPVNLSSRGMWKQLDRGIDLAVAMREACASVGGEGGGHRIAAGGSIPAEMVEGFLENLDSILEKQLSSSK
;
A
#
# COMPACT_ATOMS: atom_id res chain seq x y z
N VAL A 1 14.13 -26.40 10.03
CA VAL A 1 13.24 -25.30 9.57
C VAL A 1 14.08 -24.31 8.80
N VAL A 2 13.61 -23.87 7.64
CA VAL A 2 14.23 -22.79 6.86
C VAL A 2 13.27 -21.61 6.90
N VAL A 3 13.78 -20.42 7.24
CA VAL A 3 13.00 -19.18 7.28
C VAL A 3 13.53 -18.26 6.18
N LEU A 4 12.66 -17.91 5.24
CA LEU A 4 12.93 -16.95 4.17
C LEU A 4 12.11 -15.70 4.50
N ASP A 5 12.75 -14.69 5.08
CA ASP A 5 12.05 -13.52 5.63
C ASP A 5 12.94 -12.28 5.55
N HIS A 6 12.33 -11.11 5.70
CA HIS A 6 12.97 -9.80 5.62
C HIS A 6 12.75 -8.92 6.85
N HIS A 7 11.98 -9.38 7.84
CA HIS A 7 11.78 -8.63 9.08
C HIS A 7 13.04 -8.63 9.95
N THR A 8 13.14 -7.66 10.85
CA THR A 8 14.20 -7.59 11.86
C THR A 8 14.15 -8.84 12.76
N ILE A 9 15.30 -9.50 12.92
CA ILE A 9 15.40 -10.69 13.77
C ILE A 9 15.48 -10.26 15.23
N ILE A 10 14.48 -10.61 16.02
CA ILE A 10 14.39 -10.27 17.46
C ILE A 10 15.15 -11.29 18.32
N SER A 11 15.23 -12.54 17.87
CA SER A 11 15.98 -13.62 18.54
C SER A 11 16.44 -14.65 17.52
N ASP A 12 17.62 -15.24 17.75
CA ASP A 12 18.18 -16.29 16.92
C ASP A 12 18.00 -17.67 17.58
N ALA A 13 17.82 -18.70 16.75
CA ALA A 13 17.72 -20.08 17.21
C ALA A 13 18.73 -20.95 16.45
N LYS A 14 19.60 -21.65 17.20
CA LYS A 14 20.70 -22.47 16.64
C LYS A 14 20.26 -23.56 15.65
N ARG A 15 18.99 -24.00 15.68
CA ARG A 15 18.44 -25.07 14.82
C ARG A 15 17.60 -24.55 13.65
N ILE A 16 17.57 -23.24 13.43
CA ILE A 16 16.84 -22.59 12.33
C ILE A 16 17.85 -22.00 11.36
N CYS A 17 17.66 -22.25 10.06
CA CYS A 17 18.42 -21.62 9.01
C CYS A 17 17.65 -20.39 8.52
N TYR A 18 18.21 -19.20 8.69
CA TYR A 18 17.62 -17.94 8.25
C TYR A 18 18.27 -17.49 6.95
N ALA A 19 17.47 -17.32 5.91
CA ALA A 19 17.84 -16.51 4.76
C ALA A 19 17.13 -15.16 4.92
N ASN A 20 17.83 -14.20 5.51
CA ASN A 20 17.30 -12.87 5.80
C ASN A 20 18.34 -11.79 5.44
N PRO A 21 17.96 -10.76 4.67
CA PRO A 21 18.87 -9.71 4.21
C PRO A 21 19.56 -8.96 5.36
N HIS A 22 18.90 -8.77 6.51
CA HIS A 22 19.47 -8.05 7.65
C HIS A 22 20.72 -8.73 8.23
N LEU A 23 20.84 -10.06 8.10
CA LEU A 23 22.04 -10.79 8.54
C LEU A 23 23.30 -10.45 7.73
N TYR A 24 23.12 -9.79 6.58
CA TYR A 24 24.17 -9.40 5.65
C TYR A 24 24.24 -7.88 5.45
N GLY A 25 23.64 -7.10 6.35
CA GLY A 25 23.64 -5.63 6.28
C GLY A 25 22.77 -5.06 5.14
N ILE A 26 21.87 -5.87 4.58
CA ILE A 26 20.91 -5.42 3.56
C ILE A 26 19.61 -5.05 4.26
N ASP A 27 19.04 -3.89 3.93
CA ASP A 27 17.81 -3.40 4.53
C ASP A 27 16.58 -4.18 4.00
N GLY A 28 15.97 -4.99 4.85
CA GLY A 28 14.75 -5.73 4.52
C GLY A 28 13.51 -4.87 4.32
N MET A 29 13.54 -3.57 4.65
CA MET A 29 12.44 -2.65 4.36
C MET A 29 12.39 -2.23 2.88
N THR A 30 13.55 -2.13 2.21
CA THR A 30 13.67 -1.51 0.88
C THR A 30 14.38 -2.37 -0.16
N SER A 31 15.29 -3.25 0.28
CA SER A 31 16.26 -3.91 -0.58
C SER A 31 16.02 -5.42 -0.77
N GLY A 32 14.96 -5.97 -0.19
CA GLY A 32 14.55 -7.36 -0.37
C GLY A 32 13.38 -7.76 0.54
N CYS A 33 12.34 -8.35 -0.04
CA CYS A 33 11.15 -8.84 0.65
C CYS A 33 11.12 -10.38 0.77
N GLY A 34 10.11 -10.93 1.43
CA GLY A 34 9.92 -12.38 1.53
C GLY A 34 9.88 -13.08 0.16
N ALA A 35 9.23 -12.48 -0.84
CA ALA A 35 9.17 -13.01 -2.20
C ALA A 35 10.53 -12.99 -2.91
N THR A 36 11.35 -11.98 -2.63
CA THR A 36 12.75 -11.88 -3.10
C THR A 36 13.59 -13.01 -2.52
N MET A 37 13.48 -13.26 -1.22
CA MET A 37 14.19 -14.35 -0.56
C MET A 37 13.73 -15.72 -1.06
N ALA A 38 12.43 -15.89 -1.32
CA ALA A 38 11.86 -17.11 -1.89
C ALA A 38 12.39 -17.41 -3.31
N LEU A 39 12.46 -16.39 -4.17
CA LEU A 39 13.01 -16.54 -5.52
C LEU A 39 14.51 -16.87 -5.48
N LEU A 40 15.29 -16.13 -4.71
CA LEU A 40 16.73 -16.37 -4.58
C LEU A 40 17.00 -17.80 -4.07
N PHE A 41 16.22 -18.28 -3.11
CA PHE A 41 16.30 -19.67 -2.68
C PHE A 41 15.91 -20.65 -3.79
N SER A 42 14.82 -20.40 -4.53
CA SER A 42 14.33 -21.33 -5.56
C SER A 42 15.32 -21.51 -6.71
N VAL A 43 16.01 -20.43 -7.14
CA VAL A 43 17.00 -20.51 -8.23
C VAL A 43 18.26 -21.26 -7.84
N THR A 44 18.60 -21.33 -6.54
CA THR A 44 19.72 -22.18 -6.05
C THR A 44 19.41 -23.68 -6.18
N LYS A 45 18.13 -24.05 -6.32
CA LYS A 45 17.70 -25.43 -6.54
C LYS A 45 17.57 -25.77 -8.01
N ASN A 46 17.10 -24.82 -8.82
CA ASN A 46 16.99 -24.98 -10.27
C ASN A 46 16.97 -23.60 -10.94
N GLU A 47 17.94 -23.31 -11.79
CA GLU A 47 18.03 -22.02 -12.50
C GLU A 47 16.83 -21.72 -13.39
N ARG A 48 16.07 -22.75 -13.79
CA ARG A 48 14.82 -22.59 -14.56
C ARG A 48 13.74 -21.84 -13.79
N ASN A 49 13.79 -21.84 -12.46
CA ASN A 49 12.86 -21.11 -11.58
C ASN A 49 12.98 -19.58 -11.68
N GLY A 50 13.85 -19.05 -12.56
CA GLY A 50 13.96 -17.61 -12.76
C GLY A 50 12.71 -16.98 -13.40
N ASP A 51 11.83 -17.78 -13.99
CA ASP A 51 10.50 -17.37 -14.46
C ASP A 51 9.57 -16.89 -13.32
N LEU A 52 9.76 -17.43 -12.11
CA LEU A 52 9.11 -16.96 -10.87
C LEU A 52 9.51 -15.53 -10.49
N GLY A 53 10.49 -14.93 -11.18
CA GLY A 53 10.81 -13.51 -11.09
C GLY A 53 9.58 -12.60 -11.19
N GLN A 54 8.61 -12.97 -12.01
CA GLN A 54 7.38 -12.20 -12.19
C GLN A 54 6.52 -12.14 -10.91
N VAL A 55 6.39 -13.28 -10.23
CA VAL A 55 5.66 -13.38 -8.96
C VAL A 55 6.43 -12.67 -7.84
N ALA A 56 7.76 -12.76 -7.86
CA ALA A 56 8.60 -12.01 -6.92
C ALA A 56 8.41 -10.50 -7.07
N PHE A 57 8.29 -9.99 -8.30
CA PHE A 57 7.98 -8.58 -8.55
C PHE A 57 6.60 -8.15 -8.03
N ALA A 58 5.59 -9.02 -8.11
CA ALA A 58 4.31 -8.75 -7.44
C ALA A 58 4.45 -8.68 -5.90
N GLY A 59 5.33 -9.50 -5.31
CA GLY A 59 5.68 -9.41 -3.90
C GLY A 59 6.45 -8.13 -3.53
N ILE A 60 7.46 -7.76 -4.32
CA ILE A 60 8.21 -6.49 -4.19
C ILE A 60 7.24 -5.30 -4.24
N ALA A 61 6.30 -5.34 -5.18
CA ALA A 61 5.28 -4.32 -5.33
C ALA A 61 4.30 -4.29 -4.13
N GLY A 62 3.90 -5.45 -3.63
CA GLY A 62 3.00 -5.59 -2.47
C GLY A 62 3.60 -5.06 -1.18
N ASP A 63 4.89 -5.32 -0.96
CA ASP A 63 5.66 -4.80 0.18
C ASP A 63 6.13 -3.35 -0.05
N ARG A 64 5.71 -2.71 -1.16
CA ARG A 64 5.98 -1.31 -1.47
C ARG A 64 7.48 -0.97 -1.56
N GLN A 65 8.34 -1.95 -1.86
CA GLN A 65 9.80 -1.78 -1.87
C GLN A 65 10.34 -1.06 -3.11
N HIS A 66 9.50 -0.79 -4.11
CA HIS A 66 9.85 -0.08 -5.32
C HIS A 66 9.44 1.39 -5.34
N ILE A 67 8.81 1.90 -4.27
CA ILE A 67 8.22 3.24 -4.25
C ILE A 67 9.23 4.35 -4.55
N ASN A 68 10.44 4.22 -4.00
CA ASN A 68 11.53 5.17 -4.18
C ASN A 68 12.60 4.64 -5.16
N GLY A 69 12.18 3.77 -6.09
CA GLY A 69 13.09 2.99 -6.94
C GLY A 69 13.56 1.71 -6.25
N LEU A 70 14.03 0.75 -7.05
CA LEU A 70 14.55 -0.52 -6.53
C LEU A 70 15.98 -0.35 -6.01
N SER A 71 16.30 -1.11 -4.97
CA SER A 71 17.62 -1.16 -4.37
C SER A 71 18.03 -2.59 -4.01
N GLY A 72 19.33 -2.81 -3.78
CA GLY A 72 19.90 -4.05 -3.27
C GLY A 72 19.54 -5.29 -4.10
N LEU A 73 18.96 -6.31 -3.43
CA LEU A 73 18.62 -7.58 -4.08
C LEU A 73 17.54 -7.39 -5.14
N ASN A 74 16.64 -6.43 -4.96
CA ASN A 74 15.56 -6.17 -5.93
C ASN A 74 16.11 -5.62 -7.25
N THR A 75 17.15 -4.79 -7.23
CA THR A 75 17.84 -4.33 -8.44
C THR A 75 18.48 -5.50 -9.19
N TYR A 76 19.14 -6.41 -8.47
CA TYR A 76 19.68 -7.63 -9.07
C TYR A 76 18.59 -8.48 -9.72
N LEU A 77 17.43 -8.64 -9.07
CA LEU A 77 16.29 -9.36 -9.66
C LEU A 77 15.74 -8.66 -10.91
N LEU A 78 15.70 -7.32 -10.96
CA LEU A 78 15.31 -6.58 -12.15
C LEU A 78 16.24 -6.87 -13.33
N GLU A 79 17.55 -6.82 -13.10
CA GLU A 79 18.54 -7.08 -14.14
C GLU A 79 18.38 -8.50 -14.71
N GLN A 80 18.20 -9.51 -13.84
CA GLN A 80 17.97 -10.89 -14.28
C GLN A 80 16.62 -11.05 -15.00
N GLY A 81 15.56 -10.40 -14.50
CA GLY A 81 14.24 -10.41 -15.09
C GLY A 81 14.22 -9.82 -16.50
N LYS A 82 14.84 -8.64 -16.68
CA LYS A 82 15.00 -7.98 -17.99
C LYS A 82 15.83 -8.82 -18.95
N LYS A 83 16.97 -9.36 -18.49
CA LYS A 83 17.84 -10.21 -19.33
C LYS A 83 17.11 -11.44 -19.87
N ARG A 84 16.16 -11.99 -19.12
CA ARG A 84 15.37 -13.17 -19.49
C ARG A 84 14.04 -12.81 -20.16
N GLY A 85 13.69 -11.53 -20.28
CA GLY A 85 12.44 -11.05 -20.86
C GLY A 85 11.20 -11.34 -20.01
N PHE A 86 11.36 -11.50 -18.69
CA PHE A 86 10.25 -11.77 -17.76
C PHE A 86 9.64 -10.50 -17.17
N VAL A 87 10.43 -9.44 -17.03
CA VAL A 87 10.01 -8.17 -16.43
C VAL A 87 10.52 -7.02 -17.29
N GLU A 88 9.65 -6.05 -17.52
CA GLU A 88 9.97 -4.82 -18.24
C GLU A 88 9.63 -3.62 -17.37
N GLU A 89 10.43 -2.56 -17.46
CA GLU A 89 10.10 -1.29 -16.82
C GLU A 89 9.06 -0.57 -17.67
N MET A 90 8.06 0.00 -17.01
CA MET A 90 7.06 0.84 -17.66
C MET A 90 6.90 2.16 -16.87
N PRO A 91 6.57 3.27 -17.55
CA PRO A 91 6.31 4.52 -16.85
C PRO A 91 5.08 4.37 -15.93
N GLY A 92 5.12 5.04 -14.79
CA GLY A 92 3.94 5.22 -13.94
C GLY A 92 2.92 6.15 -14.59
N SER A 93 1.71 6.13 -14.05
CA SER A 93 0.59 6.93 -14.56
C SER A 93 -0.36 7.23 -13.41
N LEU A 94 -0.82 8.49 -13.34
CA LEU A 94 -1.95 8.88 -12.48
C LEU A 94 -3.29 8.37 -13.02
N ILE A 95 -3.33 8.00 -14.30
CA ILE A 95 -4.51 7.41 -14.94
C ILE A 95 -4.51 5.90 -14.63
N PRO A 96 -5.59 5.35 -14.05
CA PRO A 96 -5.66 3.94 -13.78
C PRO A 96 -5.77 3.12 -15.08
N ALA A 97 -5.23 1.90 -15.06
CA ALA A 97 -5.34 0.98 -16.19
C ALA A 97 -6.74 0.35 -16.28
N GLY A 98 -7.20 0.03 -17.49
CA GLY A 98 -8.52 -0.59 -17.74
C GLY A 98 -9.58 0.41 -18.18
N ASP A 99 -10.86 0.02 -18.08
CA ASP A 99 -12.03 0.86 -18.41
C ASP A 99 -12.07 2.11 -17.53
N LEU A 100 -12.00 3.29 -18.13
CA LEU A 100 -11.78 4.53 -17.38
C LEU A 100 -12.97 4.91 -16.50
N MET A 101 -14.20 4.65 -16.95
CA MET A 101 -15.41 4.92 -16.15
C MET A 101 -15.38 4.09 -14.85
N THR A 102 -15.11 2.80 -14.97
CA THR A 102 -15.05 1.89 -13.83
C THR A 102 -13.85 2.21 -12.93
N GLN A 103 -12.66 2.39 -13.51
CA GLN A 103 -11.43 2.44 -12.74
C GLN A 103 -11.22 3.80 -12.06
N LEU A 104 -11.64 4.91 -12.67
CA LEU A 104 -11.68 6.21 -11.98
C LEU A 104 -12.77 6.25 -10.89
N PHE A 105 -13.85 5.49 -11.03
CA PHE A 105 -14.84 5.34 -9.96
C PHE A 105 -14.26 4.56 -8.78
N LEU A 106 -13.53 3.47 -9.05
CA LEU A 106 -12.99 2.55 -8.04
C LEU A 106 -11.61 2.94 -7.48
N THR A 107 -10.96 3.99 -8.00
CA THR A 107 -9.60 4.34 -7.57
C THR A 107 -9.54 4.78 -6.11
N THR A 108 -8.62 4.16 -5.36
CA THR A 108 -8.37 4.37 -3.93
C THR A 108 -6.98 4.88 -3.63
N ASP A 109 -5.98 4.56 -4.45
CA ASP A 109 -4.57 4.99 -4.32
C ASP A 109 -4.10 5.55 -5.69
N PRO A 110 -4.41 6.81 -6.02
CA PRO A 110 -5.00 7.84 -5.14
C PRO A 110 -6.54 7.88 -5.17
N TYR A 111 -7.11 8.31 -4.05
CA TYR A 111 -8.50 8.77 -3.95
C TYR A 111 -8.59 10.20 -4.51
N ILE A 112 -9.57 10.44 -5.40
CA ILE A 112 -9.76 11.73 -6.06
C ILE A 112 -11.11 12.30 -5.63
N ARG A 113 -11.10 13.38 -4.83
CA ARG A 113 -12.33 14.02 -4.34
C ARG A 113 -13.25 14.41 -5.50
N GLY A 114 -14.52 14.03 -5.38
CA GLY A 114 -15.55 14.30 -6.38
C GLY A 114 -15.47 13.43 -7.64
N VAL A 115 -14.52 12.49 -7.75
CA VAL A 115 -14.39 11.52 -8.86
C VAL A 115 -14.53 10.10 -8.33
N SER A 116 -13.66 9.69 -7.40
CA SER A 116 -13.76 8.37 -6.75
C SER A 116 -15.13 8.22 -6.08
N GLY A 117 -15.86 7.15 -6.41
CA GLY A 117 -17.19 6.88 -5.89
C GLY A 117 -18.31 7.77 -6.46
N ASN A 118 -18.01 8.59 -7.48
CA ASN A 118 -18.96 9.52 -8.09
C ASN A 118 -19.00 9.37 -9.61
N GLU A 119 -19.98 8.62 -10.12
CA GLU A 119 -20.14 8.37 -11.56
C GLU A 119 -20.28 9.66 -12.39
N ALA A 120 -21.05 10.63 -11.89
CA ALA A 120 -21.20 11.93 -12.56
C ALA A 120 -19.88 12.73 -12.56
N GLY A 121 -19.10 12.58 -11.49
CA GLY A 121 -17.77 13.16 -11.36
C GLY A 121 -16.75 12.57 -12.33
N VAL A 122 -16.74 11.25 -12.49
CA VAL A 122 -15.92 10.55 -13.49
C VAL A 122 -16.31 11.00 -14.89
N ALA A 123 -17.60 10.98 -15.22
CA ALA A 123 -18.12 11.43 -16.50
C ALA A 123 -17.67 12.87 -16.80
N LYS A 124 -17.80 13.78 -15.83
CA LYS A 124 -17.34 15.15 -15.97
C LYS A 124 -15.83 15.25 -16.20
N LEU A 125 -15.02 14.49 -15.47
CA LEU A 125 -13.56 14.50 -15.65
C LEU A 125 -13.17 14.03 -17.06
N LEU A 126 -13.81 12.99 -17.60
CA LEU A 126 -13.58 12.50 -18.95
C LEU A 126 -14.06 13.51 -20.01
N ASP A 127 -15.24 14.12 -19.82
CA ASP A 127 -15.76 15.16 -20.70
C ASP A 127 -14.81 16.39 -20.73
N ASP A 128 -14.31 16.83 -19.56
CA ASP A 128 -13.33 17.92 -19.43
C ASP A 128 -11.99 17.58 -20.11
N ALA A 129 -11.62 16.30 -20.17
CA ALA A 129 -10.43 15.80 -20.88
C ALA A 129 -10.66 15.62 -22.39
N GLY A 130 -11.92 15.62 -22.85
CA GLY A 130 -12.31 15.30 -24.23
C GLY A 130 -12.21 13.81 -24.56
N ILE A 131 -12.46 12.93 -23.58
CA ILE A 131 -12.33 11.47 -23.69
C ILE A 131 -13.72 10.83 -23.66
N ASP A 132 -13.98 9.93 -24.61
CA ASP A 132 -15.23 9.17 -24.65
C ASP A 132 -15.34 8.21 -23.46
N ARG A 133 -16.54 8.10 -22.89
CA ARG A 133 -16.82 7.33 -21.66
C ARG A 133 -16.65 5.80 -21.79
N GLY A 134 -16.47 5.28 -23.00
CA GLY A 134 -16.21 3.86 -23.25
C GLY A 134 -14.73 3.51 -23.44
N LYS A 135 -13.83 4.49 -23.34
CA LYS A 135 -12.40 4.26 -23.54
C LYS A 135 -11.74 3.61 -22.33
N SER A 136 -10.81 2.72 -22.61
CA SER A 136 -9.84 2.22 -21.64
C SER A 136 -8.53 3.03 -21.71
N TYR A 137 -7.65 2.87 -20.71
CA TYR A 137 -6.31 3.45 -20.73
C TYR A 137 -5.53 3.15 -22.03
N MET A 138 -5.70 1.94 -22.59
CA MET A 138 -4.98 1.51 -23.80
C MET A 138 -5.50 2.19 -25.08
N ASP A 139 -6.71 2.74 -25.05
CA ASP A 139 -7.32 3.45 -26.19
C ASP A 139 -6.92 4.93 -26.25
N LEU A 140 -6.24 5.42 -25.20
CA LEU A 140 -5.84 6.83 -25.11
C LEU A 140 -4.61 7.10 -25.97
N ASN A 141 -4.68 8.16 -26.76
CA ASN A 141 -3.48 8.73 -27.39
C ASN A 141 -2.68 9.60 -26.40
N GLU A 142 -1.48 10.03 -26.79
CA GLU A 142 -0.59 10.79 -25.90
C GLU A 142 -1.15 12.15 -25.46
N ASP A 143 -1.94 12.82 -26.30
CA ASP A 143 -2.59 14.08 -25.93
C ASP A 143 -3.72 13.85 -24.91
N GLU A 144 -4.52 12.80 -25.07
CA GLU A 144 -5.56 12.39 -24.12
C GLU A 144 -4.95 12.01 -22.77
N LYS A 145 -3.89 11.18 -22.77
CA LYS A 145 -3.15 10.81 -21.55
C LYS A 145 -2.60 12.05 -20.85
N ARG A 146 -1.96 12.96 -21.59
CA ARG A 146 -1.41 14.19 -21.00
C ARG A 146 -2.51 15.05 -20.36
N LYS A 147 -3.63 15.27 -21.04
CA LYS A 147 -4.75 16.08 -20.53
C LYS A 147 -5.38 15.46 -19.29
N LEU A 148 -5.75 14.18 -19.35
CA LEU A 148 -6.39 13.48 -18.22
C LEU A 148 -5.46 13.42 -17.01
N SER A 149 -4.18 13.08 -17.21
CA SER A 149 -3.18 13.06 -16.14
C SER A 149 -3.02 14.45 -15.49
N SER A 150 -2.99 15.52 -16.30
CA SER A 150 -2.89 16.89 -15.79
C SER A 150 -4.12 17.28 -14.95
N LEU A 151 -5.32 16.93 -15.41
CA LEU A 151 -6.57 17.19 -14.67
C LEU A 151 -6.63 16.41 -13.35
N ILE A 152 -6.14 15.17 -13.34
CA ILE A 152 -6.02 14.38 -12.11
C ILE A 152 -5.02 15.05 -11.16
N ALA A 153 -3.83 15.40 -11.65
CA ALA A 153 -2.79 16.04 -10.83
C ALA A 153 -3.27 17.37 -10.20
N VAL A 154 -3.98 18.21 -10.97
CA VAL A 154 -4.56 19.46 -10.45
C VAL A 154 -5.55 19.18 -9.33
N ARG A 155 -6.50 18.25 -9.53
CA ARG A 155 -7.48 17.89 -8.48
C ARG A 155 -6.81 17.34 -7.23
N LEU A 156 -5.80 16.48 -7.39
CA LEU A 156 -5.04 15.92 -6.27
C LEU A 156 -4.25 17.00 -5.52
N THR A 157 -3.70 17.98 -6.22
CA THR A 157 -3.01 19.12 -5.61
C THR A 157 -4.00 20.02 -4.86
N GLU A 158 -5.18 20.30 -5.42
CA GLU A 158 -6.24 21.10 -4.80
C GLU A 158 -6.80 20.45 -3.51
N GLN A 159 -6.81 19.11 -3.41
CA GLN A 159 -7.18 18.42 -2.17
C GLN A 159 -6.05 18.35 -1.12
N GLY A 160 -4.87 18.93 -1.41
CA GLY A 160 -3.75 19.02 -0.48
C GLY A 160 -2.78 17.85 -0.53
N MET A 161 -2.83 17.01 -1.57
CA MET A 161 -1.85 15.93 -1.75
C MET A 161 -0.46 16.51 -2.02
N LEU A 162 0.55 15.99 -1.33
CA LEU A 162 1.93 16.42 -1.53
C LEU A 162 2.46 16.01 -2.90
N GLU A 163 3.34 16.84 -3.48
CA GLU A 163 4.06 16.52 -4.71
C GLU A 163 4.85 15.21 -4.59
N SER A 164 5.46 14.94 -3.42
CA SER A 164 6.14 13.67 -3.16
C SER A 164 5.20 12.48 -3.34
N SER A 165 3.96 12.56 -2.85
CA SER A 165 2.98 11.49 -2.98
C SER A 165 2.49 11.32 -4.42
N LEU A 166 2.36 12.42 -5.19
CA LEU A 166 2.09 12.36 -6.62
C LEU A 166 3.21 11.66 -7.39
N ASN A 167 4.46 12.01 -7.08
CA ASN A 167 5.64 11.38 -7.67
C ASN A 167 5.75 9.91 -7.27
N GLU A 168 5.39 9.54 -6.04
CA GLU A 168 5.27 8.14 -5.63
C GLU A 168 4.29 7.44 -6.57
N ILE A 169 3.08 7.95 -6.85
CA ILE A 169 2.12 7.27 -7.74
C ILE A 169 2.62 7.19 -9.20
N ALA A 170 3.26 8.25 -9.68
CA ALA A 170 3.79 8.34 -11.05
C ALA A 170 5.14 7.62 -11.27
N ARG A 171 5.68 6.97 -10.23
CA ARG A 171 6.96 6.23 -10.26
C ARG A 171 7.00 5.14 -11.32
N THR A 172 8.20 4.67 -11.65
CA THR A 172 8.41 3.48 -12.50
C THR A 172 7.68 2.25 -11.95
N ARG A 173 6.93 1.58 -12.83
CA ARG A 173 6.22 0.33 -12.55
C ARG A 173 6.84 -0.81 -13.36
N TYR A 174 6.40 -2.03 -13.10
CA TYR A 174 7.03 -3.23 -13.68
C TYR A 174 5.99 -4.12 -14.34
N PHE A 175 6.10 -4.27 -15.65
CA PHE A 175 5.25 -5.13 -16.44
C PHE A 175 5.75 -6.57 -16.41
N LEU A 176 4.86 -7.50 -16.08
CA LEU A 176 5.12 -8.94 -16.00
C LEU A 176 4.76 -9.57 -17.35
N THR A 177 5.74 -9.96 -18.15
CA THR A 177 5.52 -10.31 -19.57
C THR A 177 4.71 -11.59 -19.77
N GLY A 178 4.93 -12.60 -18.93
CA GLY A 178 4.19 -13.86 -18.94
C GLY A 178 2.76 -13.74 -18.42
N PHE A 179 2.55 -12.87 -17.42
CA PHE A 179 1.20 -12.56 -16.91
C PHE A 179 0.46 -11.52 -17.77
N LYS A 180 1.19 -10.74 -18.57
CA LYS A 180 0.70 -9.62 -19.38
C LYS A 180 -0.05 -8.56 -18.57
N MET A 181 0.48 -8.25 -17.39
CA MET A 181 -0.09 -7.24 -16.50
C MET A 181 1.00 -6.59 -15.66
N ASP A 182 0.64 -5.51 -14.99
CA ASP A 182 1.49 -4.85 -14.01
C ASP A 182 1.64 -5.68 -12.72
N ALA A 183 2.85 -5.69 -12.16
CA ALA A 183 3.19 -6.32 -10.89
C ALA A 183 2.32 -5.81 -9.73
N GLU A 184 2.01 -4.52 -9.67
CA GLU A 184 1.13 -3.97 -8.63
C GLU A 184 -0.31 -4.47 -8.76
N TYR A 185 -0.79 -4.64 -9.99
CA TYR A 185 -2.11 -5.19 -10.25
C TYR A 185 -2.19 -6.66 -9.80
N LEU A 186 -1.20 -7.49 -10.17
CA LEU A 186 -1.13 -8.87 -9.69
C LEU A 186 -1.05 -8.91 -8.16
N SER A 187 -0.22 -8.05 -7.55
CA SER A 187 -0.11 -7.95 -6.10
C SER A 187 -1.46 -7.65 -5.43
N SER A 188 -2.22 -6.70 -5.99
CA SER A 188 -3.54 -6.32 -5.50
C SER A 188 -4.57 -7.43 -5.61
N VAL A 189 -4.53 -8.23 -6.69
CA VAL A 189 -5.32 -9.45 -6.86
C VAL A 189 -4.98 -10.47 -5.78
N LEU A 190 -3.69 -10.77 -5.57
CA LEU A 190 -3.23 -11.74 -4.57
C LEU A 190 -3.63 -11.32 -3.14
N ASN A 191 -3.44 -10.04 -2.81
CA ASN A 191 -3.81 -9.47 -1.52
C ASN A 191 -5.33 -9.53 -1.28
N SER A 192 -6.13 -9.32 -2.32
CA SER A 192 -7.60 -9.40 -2.22
C SER A 192 -8.07 -10.83 -1.96
N CYS A 193 -7.46 -11.83 -2.60
CA CYS A 193 -7.69 -13.24 -2.29
C CYS A 193 -7.35 -13.56 -0.83
N GLY A 194 -6.21 -13.07 -0.33
CA GLY A 194 -5.78 -13.25 1.05
C GLY A 194 -6.77 -12.66 2.07
N ARG A 195 -7.17 -11.39 1.87
CA ARG A 195 -8.14 -10.71 2.75
C ARG A 195 -9.50 -11.40 2.77
N ALA A 196 -9.94 -11.94 1.63
CA ALA A 196 -11.19 -12.67 1.53
C ALA A 196 -11.12 -14.11 2.09
N GLY A 197 -9.96 -14.55 2.61
CA GLY A 197 -9.77 -15.90 3.15
C GLY A 197 -9.55 -16.98 2.07
N PHE A 198 -9.39 -16.59 0.81
CA PHE A 198 -9.16 -17.48 -0.33
C PHE A 198 -7.67 -17.58 -0.68
N GLY A 199 -6.82 -17.83 0.33
CA GLY A 199 -5.36 -17.91 0.14
C GLY A 199 -4.93 -18.93 -0.93
N GLY A 200 -5.61 -20.09 -1.01
CA GLY A 200 -5.35 -21.09 -2.05
C GLY A 200 -5.64 -20.59 -3.47
N MET A 201 -6.65 -19.73 -3.65
CA MET A 201 -6.92 -19.07 -4.92
C MET A 201 -5.80 -18.06 -5.26
N GLY A 202 -5.30 -17.33 -4.26
CA GLY A 202 -4.13 -16.47 -4.42
C GLY A 202 -2.90 -17.24 -4.92
N ILE A 203 -2.59 -18.39 -4.30
CA ILE A 203 -1.48 -19.25 -4.75
C ILE A 203 -1.72 -19.71 -6.21
N SER A 204 -2.92 -20.18 -6.53
CA SER A 204 -3.28 -20.61 -7.90
C SER A 204 -3.12 -19.48 -8.92
N ALA A 205 -3.56 -18.27 -8.58
CA ALA A 205 -3.36 -17.07 -9.39
C ALA A 205 -1.86 -16.75 -9.57
N GLY A 206 -1.06 -16.84 -8.51
CA GLY A 206 0.40 -16.68 -8.59
C GLY A 206 1.11 -17.77 -9.40
N MET A 207 0.48 -18.92 -9.60
CA MET A 207 0.94 -19.98 -10.51
C MET A 207 0.49 -19.76 -11.98
N GLY A 208 -0.21 -18.66 -12.26
CA GLY A 208 -0.65 -18.29 -13.61
C GLY A 208 -2.01 -18.85 -14.02
N ASP A 209 -2.81 -19.39 -13.10
CA ASP A 209 -4.18 -19.83 -13.41
C ASP A 209 -5.09 -18.62 -13.72
N VAL A 210 -5.49 -18.51 -14.99
CA VAL A 210 -6.27 -17.37 -15.51
C VAL A 210 -7.60 -17.22 -14.76
N LYS A 211 -8.28 -18.32 -14.46
CA LYS A 211 -9.58 -18.28 -13.76
C LYS A 211 -9.42 -17.75 -12.33
N SER A 212 -8.35 -18.15 -11.63
CA SER A 212 -8.05 -17.66 -10.29
C SER A 212 -7.71 -16.17 -10.28
N ILE A 213 -6.98 -15.69 -11.30
CA ILE A 213 -6.70 -14.27 -11.51
C ILE A 213 -8.01 -13.49 -11.73
N GLU A 214 -8.88 -13.97 -12.61
CA GLU A 214 -10.18 -13.32 -12.90
C GLU A 214 -11.08 -13.25 -11.66
N LEU A 215 -11.17 -14.34 -10.89
CA LEU A 215 -11.94 -14.36 -9.65
C LEU A 215 -11.34 -13.44 -8.59
N GLY A 216 -10.02 -13.42 -8.45
CA GLY A 216 -9.32 -12.51 -7.55
C GLY A 216 -9.48 -11.04 -7.94
N ALA A 217 -9.51 -10.73 -9.24
CA ALA A 217 -9.79 -9.39 -9.75
C ALA A 217 -11.23 -8.93 -9.44
N LYS A 218 -12.21 -9.85 -9.47
CA LYS A 218 -13.58 -9.54 -9.02
C LYS A 218 -13.61 -9.20 -7.53
N LEU A 219 -12.98 -10.04 -6.68
CA LEU A 219 -12.85 -9.76 -5.25
C LEU A 219 -12.17 -8.41 -4.97
N MET A 220 -11.14 -8.08 -5.75
CA MET A 220 -10.46 -6.79 -5.66
C MET A 220 -11.39 -5.63 -6.00
N ASN A 221 -12.13 -5.70 -7.10
CA ASN A 221 -13.05 -4.63 -7.50
C ASN A 221 -14.21 -4.46 -6.51
N ASP A 222 -14.77 -5.56 -5.98
CA ASP A 222 -15.82 -5.52 -4.97
C ASP A 222 -15.28 -4.85 -3.68
N SER A 223 -14.09 -5.24 -3.23
CA SER A 223 -13.43 -4.61 -2.08
C SER A 223 -13.11 -3.14 -2.33
N ASN A 224 -12.64 -2.76 -3.52
CA ASN A 224 -12.33 -1.36 -3.86
C ASN A 224 -13.59 -0.50 -3.85
N ARG A 225 -14.73 -1.06 -4.31
CA ARG A 225 -16.02 -0.37 -4.27
C ARG A 225 -16.41 -0.02 -2.84
N ASP A 226 -16.33 -0.98 -1.93
CA ASP A 226 -16.66 -0.75 -0.53
C ASP A 226 -15.69 0.25 0.13
N VAL A 227 -14.39 0.14 -0.15
CA VAL A 227 -13.37 1.07 0.36
C VAL A 227 -13.62 2.49 -0.14
N VAL A 228 -13.88 2.67 -1.44
CA VAL A 228 -14.18 4.00 -2.01
C VAL A 228 -15.40 4.63 -1.37
N LEU A 229 -16.50 3.86 -1.22
CA LEU A 229 -17.72 4.40 -0.63
C LEU A 229 -17.52 4.82 0.83
N ASN A 230 -16.78 4.02 1.61
CA ASN A 230 -16.41 4.39 2.98
C ASN A 230 -15.45 5.59 3.01
N MET A 231 -14.55 5.72 2.03
CA MET A 231 -13.65 6.86 1.92
C MET A 231 -14.41 8.15 1.59
N VAL A 232 -15.42 8.10 0.73
CA VAL A 232 -16.32 9.24 0.46
C VAL A 232 -17.01 9.70 1.74
N GLU A 233 -17.52 8.78 2.56
CA GLU A 233 -18.15 9.14 3.83
C GLU A 233 -17.14 9.67 4.86
N LEU A 234 -15.93 9.10 4.91
CA LEU A 234 -14.86 9.59 5.76
C LEU A 234 -14.42 11.01 5.37
N ASP A 235 -14.24 11.28 4.07
CA ASP A 235 -13.88 12.61 3.57
C ASP A 235 -14.93 13.68 3.93
N LYS A 236 -16.23 13.33 3.85
CA LYS A 236 -17.32 14.21 4.29
C LYS A 236 -17.28 14.50 5.79
N LYS A 237 -16.98 13.49 6.62
CA LYS A 237 -16.91 13.63 8.09
C LYS A 237 -15.66 14.38 8.52
N GLY A 238 -14.56 14.23 7.78
CA GLY A 238 -13.24 14.74 8.13
C GLY A 238 -12.51 13.88 9.16
N LEU A 239 -11.25 14.22 9.42
CA LEU A 239 -10.40 13.56 10.42
C LEU A 239 -10.39 14.36 11.73
N ASN A 240 -10.48 13.67 12.86
CA ASN A 240 -10.32 14.27 14.18
C ASN A 240 -8.86 14.67 14.39
N GLN A 241 -8.64 15.87 14.92
CA GLN A 241 -7.30 16.43 15.09
C GLN A 241 -6.84 16.32 16.55
N ARG A 242 -5.60 15.87 16.76
CA ARG A 242 -4.81 16.09 17.97
C ARG A 242 -3.62 17.00 17.64
N ASN A 243 -2.75 17.29 18.60
CA ASN A 243 -1.63 18.19 18.34
C ASN A 243 -0.59 17.54 17.41
N HIS A 244 -0.29 16.26 17.64
CA HIS A 244 0.80 15.55 16.99
C HIS A 244 0.34 14.44 16.04
N PHE A 245 -0.95 14.12 15.98
CA PHE A 245 -1.53 13.16 15.05
C PHE A 245 -2.99 13.51 14.68
N GLN A 246 -3.54 12.78 13.73
CA GLN A 246 -4.96 12.84 13.35
C GLN A 246 -5.57 11.44 13.34
N TRP A 247 -6.88 11.33 13.53
CA TRP A 247 -7.52 10.02 13.64
C TRP A 247 -8.97 9.97 13.17
N PHE A 248 -9.48 8.77 12.93
CA PHE A 248 -10.88 8.53 12.57
C PHE A 248 -11.36 7.18 13.07
N ASP A 249 -12.68 7.10 13.26
CA ASP A 249 -13.38 5.85 13.52
C ASP A 249 -13.83 5.20 12.21
N SER A 250 -13.52 3.92 12.06
CA SER A 250 -13.78 3.08 10.90
C SER A 250 -14.65 1.86 11.22
N THR A 251 -15.28 1.83 12.39
CA THR A 251 -16.09 0.73 12.93
C THR A 251 -17.11 0.20 11.92
N ASP A 252 -17.77 1.09 11.19
CA ASP A 252 -18.80 0.73 10.21
C ASP A 252 -18.23 0.16 8.89
N SER A 253 -16.92 0.30 8.66
CA SER A 253 -16.29 -0.02 7.37
C SER A 253 -15.55 -1.35 7.32
N GLY A 254 -14.92 -1.78 8.42
CA GLY A 254 -14.02 -2.95 8.45
C GLY A 254 -12.69 -2.79 7.69
N PHE A 255 -12.45 -1.68 7.00
CA PHE A 255 -11.28 -1.45 6.14
C PHE A 255 -10.24 -0.49 6.74
N THR A 256 -10.11 -0.50 8.06
CA THR A 256 -9.34 0.46 8.87
C THR A 256 -7.95 0.76 8.31
N GLY A 257 -7.16 -0.26 8.02
CA GLY A 257 -5.79 -0.08 7.52
C GLY A 257 -5.71 0.51 6.12
N MET A 258 -6.67 0.20 5.23
CA MET A 258 -6.72 0.75 3.87
C MET A 258 -7.19 2.21 3.91
N LEU A 259 -8.31 2.47 4.59
CA LEU A 259 -8.80 3.84 4.79
C LEU A 259 -7.74 4.72 5.47
N CYS A 260 -6.98 4.18 6.41
CA CYS A 260 -5.93 4.94 7.09
C CYS A 260 -4.81 5.38 6.15
N GLY A 261 -4.37 4.50 5.24
CA GLY A 261 -3.36 4.84 4.23
C GLY A 261 -3.86 5.87 3.22
N ILE A 262 -5.08 5.68 2.71
CA ILE A 262 -5.71 6.58 1.75
C ILE A 262 -5.93 7.95 2.39
N ALA A 263 -6.50 7.98 3.60
CA ALA A 263 -6.78 9.20 4.33
C ALA A 263 -5.49 9.98 4.61
N MET A 264 -4.45 9.30 5.08
CA MET A 264 -3.13 9.89 5.28
C MET A 264 -2.61 10.57 4.01
N GLN A 265 -2.67 9.91 2.85
CA GLN A 265 -2.12 10.44 1.62
C GLN A 265 -2.96 11.55 0.96
N CYS A 266 -4.28 11.41 1.00
CA CYS A 266 -5.16 12.17 0.11
C CYS A 266 -5.98 13.27 0.78
N ILE A 267 -6.29 13.14 2.08
CA ILE A 267 -7.20 14.10 2.76
C ILE A 267 -6.71 14.57 4.14
N GLY A 268 -5.66 13.96 4.68
CA GLY A 268 -5.12 14.28 6.00
C GLY A 268 -4.10 15.42 5.99
N ASP A 269 -3.86 15.99 7.16
CA ASP A 269 -2.73 16.88 7.41
C ASP A 269 -1.43 16.10 7.19
N PRO A 270 -0.59 16.46 6.21
CA PRO A 270 0.58 15.68 5.89
C PRO A 270 1.66 15.78 6.98
N ASP A 271 1.62 16.76 7.88
CA ASP A 271 2.57 16.89 9.00
C ASP A 271 2.23 16.01 10.21
N LYS A 272 1.09 15.30 10.16
CA LYS A 272 0.59 14.44 11.23
C LYS A 272 0.39 13.00 10.74
N PRO A 273 0.88 11.98 11.46
CA PRO A 273 0.51 10.59 11.18
C PRO A 273 -0.99 10.40 11.40
N THR A 274 -1.55 9.43 10.67
CA THR A 274 -2.98 9.13 10.71
C THR A 274 -3.24 7.82 11.43
N ILE A 275 -4.24 7.80 12.32
CA ILE A 275 -4.67 6.62 13.08
C ILE A 275 -6.12 6.27 12.72
N GLY A 276 -6.36 5.06 12.22
CA GLY A 276 -7.69 4.49 12.06
C GLY A 276 -8.02 3.56 13.22
N MET A 277 -9.24 3.66 13.75
CA MET A 277 -9.74 2.82 14.85
C MET A 277 -10.95 2.01 14.42
N ASN A 278 -11.07 0.78 14.91
CA ASN A 278 -12.24 -0.07 14.70
C ASN A 278 -12.72 -0.65 16.02
N GLN A 279 -13.87 -0.16 16.47
CA GLN A 279 -14.51 -0.48 17.75
C GLN A 279 -15.64 -1.50 17.60
N SER A 280 -15.73 -2.21 16.47
CA SER A 280 -16.77 -3.23 16.23
C SER A 280 -16.64 -4.44 17.16
N LYS A 281 -15.47 -4.61 17.78
CA LYS A 281 -15.14 -5.67 18.74
C LYS A 281 -14.29 -5.09 19.86
N ASP A 282 -14.24 -5.82 20.96
CA ASP A 282 -13.27 -5.63 22.04
C ASP A 282 -12.25 -6.79 21.99
N PRO A 283 -10.93 -6.51 21.90
CA PRO A 283 -10.28 -5.20 21.89
C PRO A 283 -10.50 -4.40 20.60
N VAL A 284 -10.47 -3.06 20.72
CA VAL A 284 -10.47 -2.10 19.61
C VAL A 284 -9.22 -2.29 18.78
N ASN A 285 -9.36 -2.42 17.47
CA ASN A 285 -8.23 -2.58 16.56
C ASN A 285 -7.78 -1.23 15.99
N LEU A 286 -6.47 -1.01 15.96
CA LEU A 286 -5.83 0.23 15.54
C LEU A 286 -4.94 0.00 14.32
N SER A 287 -4.92 0.96 13.41
CA SER A 287 -3.95 1.03 12.32
C SER A 287 -3.38 2.43 12.24
N SER A 288 -2.07 2.54 12.12
CA SER A 288 -1.36 3.81 11.97
C SER A 288 -0.59 3.84 10.65
N ARG A 289 -0.53 5.01 10.02
CA ARG A 289 0.22 5.26 8.79
C ARG A 289 0.93 6.61 8.90
N GLY A 290 2.17 6.64 8.43
CA GLY A 290 2.98 7.84 8.34
C GLY A 290 3.59 8.04 6.94
N MET A 291 4.16 9.22 6.72
CA MET A 291 4.86 9.59 5.50
C MET A 291 6.37 9.66 5.74
N TRP A 292 7.18 9.51 4.68
CA TRP A 292 8.64 9.64 4.78
C TRP A 292 9.09 10.93 5.46
N LYS A 293 8.49 12.08 5.10
CA LYS A 293 8.82 13.36 5.74
C LYS A 293 8.58 13.40 7.26
N GLN A 294 7.68 12.56 7.77
CA GLN A 294 7.40 12.44 9.20
C GLN A 294 8.48 11.58 9.88
N LEU A 295 8.93 10.51 9.22
CA LEU A 295 10.05 9.69 9.68
C LEU A 295 11.34 10.50 9.74
N ASP A 296 11.60 11.35 8.74
CA ASP A 296 12.77 12.22 8.70
C ASP A 296 12.80 13.24 9.84
N ARG A 297 11.62 13.58 10.38
CA ARG A 297 11.46 14.43 11.57
C ARG A 297 11.55 13.65 12.89
N GLY A 298 11.77 12.33 12.83
CA GLY A 298 11.96 11.48 14.00
C GLY A 298 10.75 10.68 14.45
N ILE A 299 9.64 10.71 13.71
CA ILE A 299 8.47 9.87 14.05
C ILE A 299 8.81 8.39 13.81
N ASP A 300 8.51 7.57 14.82
CA ASP A 300 8.58 6.12 14.75
C ASP A 300 7.28 5.52 15.29
N LEU A 301 6.40 5.13 14.36
CA LEU A 301 5.09 4.57 14.69
C LEU A 301 5.17 3.20 15.35
N ALA A 302 6.22 2.41 15.09
CA ALA A 302 6.38 1.12 15.75
C ALA A 302 6.59 1.30 17.25
N VAL A 303 7.47 2.24 17.61
CA VAL A 303 7.72 2.59 19.02
C VAL A 303 6.50 3.27 19.63
N ALA A 304 5.92 4.26 18.94
CA ALA A 304 4.80 5.04 19.46
C ALA A 304 3.57 4.17 19.74
N MET A 305 3.19 3.30 18.80
CA MET A 305 2.05 2.40 18.98
C MET A 305 2.31 1.36 20.07
N ARG A 306 3.52 0.81 20.15
CA ARG A 306 3.88 -0.17 21.20
C ARG A 306 3.76 0.45 22.59
N GLU A 307 4.34 1.63 22.79
CA GLU A 307 4.32 2.31 24.09
C GLU A 307 2.93 2.81 24.46
N ALA A 308 2.21 3.44 23.52
CA ALA A 308 0.87 3.96 23.74
C ALA A 308 -0.13 2.83 24.05
N CYS A 309 -0.13 1.74 23.28
CA CYS A 309 -1.01 0.60 23.57
C CYS A 309 -0.66 -0.04 24.93
N ALA A 310 0.62 -0.29 25.21
CA ALA A 310 1.03 -0.92 26.47
C ALA A 310 0.66 -0.07 27.70
N SER A 311 0.71 1.26 27.58
CA SER A 311 0.33 2.18 28.66
C SER A 311 -1.13 2.07 29.11
N VAL A 312 -1.99 1.48 28.28
CA VAL A 312 -3.41 1.28 28.56
C VAL A 312 -3.83 -0.20 28.58
N GLY A 313 -2.87 -1.11 28.74
CA GLY A 313 -3.14 -2.55 28.81
C GLY A 313 -3.40 -3.22 27.45
N GLY A 314 -3.04 -2.56 26.35
CA GLY A 314 -3.11 -3.11 24.99
C GLY A 314 -1.75 -3.60 24.48
N GLU A 315 -1.74 -4.04 23.22
CA GLU A 315 -0.53 -4.48 22.51
C GLU A 315 -0.37 -3.70 21.20
N GLY A 316 0.86 -3.40 20.79
CA GLY A 316 1.13 -2.63 19.58
C GLY A 316 2.53 -2.86 19.02
N GLY A 317 2.70 -2.58 17.73
CA GLY A 317 3.98 -2.72 17.03
C GLY A 317 3.84 -2.68 15.50
N GLY A 318 4.97 -2.86 14.81
CA GLY A 318 5.03 -2.86 13.35
C GLY A 318 6.32 -2.22 12.82
N HIS A 319 6.20 -1.50 11.72
CA HIS A 319 7.29 -0.74 11.10
C HIS A 319 7.21 0.74 11.46
N ARG A 320 8.34 1.45 11.29
CA ARG A 320 8.47 2.89 11.59
C ARG A 320 7.40 3.76 10.89
N ILE A 321 6.99 3.37 9.69
CA ILE A 321 6.01 4.09 8.84
C ILE A 321 4.58 3.53 8.90
N ALA A 322 4.41 2.29 9.40
CA ALA A 322 3.12 1.63 9.47
C ALA A 322 3.13 0.63 10.62
N ALA A 323 2.27 0.87 11.60
CA ALA A 323 2.13 0.04 12.78
C ALA A 323 0.66 -0.21 13.10
N GLY A 324 0.38 -1.22 13.92
CA GLY A 324 -0.95 -1.52 14.41
C GLY A 324 -0.94 -1.73 15.92
N GLY A 325 -2.13 -1.97 16.46
CA GLY A 325 -2.27 -2.34 17.86
C GLY A 325 -3.72 -2.67 18.21
N SER A 326 -3.91 -3.08 19.45
CA SER A 326 -5.21 -3.32 20.03
C SER A 326 -5.27 -2.79 21.46
N ILE A 327 -6.40 -2.22 21.85
CA ILE A 327 -6.62 -1.64 23.18
C ILE A 327 -8.02 -1.99 23.70
N PRO A 328 -8.25 -2.06 25.02
CA PRO A 328 -9.60 -2.16 25.58
C PRO A 328 -10.47 -0.97 25.17
N ALA A 329 -11.76 -1.21 24.90
CA ALA A 329 -12.67 -0.18 24.39
C ALA A 329 -12.83 1.03 25.33
N GLU A 330 -12.79 0.81 26.64
CA GLU A 330 -12.86 1.87 27.66
C GLU A 330 -11.61 2.76 27.72
N MET A 331 -10.51 2.32 27.10
CA MET A 331 -9.22 3.01 27.17
C MET A 331 -8.90 3.87 25.94
N VAL A 332 -9.85 4.07 25.04
CA VAL A 332 -9.64 4.85 23.79
C VAL A 332 -9.11 6.25 24.07
N GLU A 333 -9.71 7.02 24.98
CA GLU A 333 -9.24 8.39 25.24
C GLU A 333 -7.84 8.40 25.87
N GLY A 334 -7.58 7.51 26.84
CA GLY A 334 -6.26 7.38 27.45
C GLY A 334 -5.17 7.01 26.44
N PHE A 335 -5.50 6.16 25.46
CA PHE A 335 -4.59 5.86 24.35
C PHE A 335 -4.29 7.10 23.51
N LEU A 336 -5.32 7.86 23.13
CA LEU A 336 -5.16 9.06 22.30
C LEU A 336 -4.31 10.13 23.00
N GLU A 337 -4.51 10.34 24.30
CA GLU A 337 -3.70 11.28 25.12
C GLU A 337 -2.24 10.83 25.25
N ASN A 338 -2.02 9.54 25.54
CA ASN A 338 -0.67 8.99 25.68
C ASN A 338 0.09 9.00 24.35
N LEU A 339 -0.58 8.68 23.24
CA LEU A 339 0.02 8.72 21.91
C LEU A 339 0.46 10.14 21.53
N ASP A 340 -0.37 11.17 21.79
CA ASP A 340 -0.03 12.56 21.50
C ASP A 340 1.26 12.98 22.24
N SER A 341 1.36 12.63 23.52
CA SER A 341 2.52 12.92 24.38
C SER A 341 3.79 12.16 23.94
N ILE A 342 3.64 10.92 23.46
CA ILE A 342 4.78 10.12 22.97
C ILE A 342 5.32 10.70 21.66
N LEU A 343 4.44 11.08 20.73
CA LEU A 343 4.84 11.71 19.47
C LEU A 343 5.51 13.08 19.69
N GLU A 344 5.04 13.86 20.67
CA GLU A 344 5.72 15.09 21.09
C GLU A 344 7.18 14.83 21.53
N LYS A 345 7.40 13.79 22.35
CA LYS A 345 8.74 13.40 22.81
C LYS A 345 9.65 12.96 21.66
N GLN A 346 9.11 12.21 20.69
CA GLN A 346 9.87 11.79 19.50
C GLN A 346 10.32 13.01 18.68
N LEU A 347 9.41 13.96 18.44
CA LEU A 347 9.68 15.17 17.66
C LEU A 347 10.64 16.15 18.38
N SER A 348 10.60 16.21 19.71
CA SER A 348 11.51 17.07 20.49
C SER A 348 12.91 16.48 20.64
N SER A 349 13.05 15.15 20.68
CA SER A 349 14.34 14.45 20.80
C SER A 349 15.13 14.38 19.49
N SER A 350 14.49 14.74 18.38
CA SER A 350 15.07 14.66 17.02
C SER A 350 15.56 16.01 16.49
N LYS A 351 15.44 17.08 17.29
CA LYS A 351 16.00 18.41 17.00
C LYS A 351 17.42 18.53 17.54
#